data_AF-A0A8T6ILV5-F1
#
_entry.id   AF-A0A8T6ILV5-F1
#
_cell.length_a   1.000
_cell.length_b   1.000
_cell.length_c   1.000
_cell.angle_alpha   90.00
_cell.angle_beta   90.00
_cell.angle_gamma   90.00
#
_symmetry.space_group_name_H-M   'P 1'
#
loop_
_entity.id
_entity.type
_entity.pdbx_description
1 polymer ?
#
loop_
_entity_poly.entity_id
_entity_poly.type
_entity_poly.pdbx_seq_one_letter_code
_entity_poly.pdbx_strand_id
1 'polypeptide(L)' 'MASERILLVQLADIGDLVLATPAIAALREARPQAQIELLASEHALPLVPARLVDRKIPFNRSGGSASG' A
#
# COMPACT_ATOMS: atom_id res chain seq x y z
N MET A 1 -14.41 -18.98 11.64
CA MET A 1 -13.77 -17.74 12.14
C MET A 1 -13.49 -16.86 10.94
N ALA A 2 -13.84 -15.57 10.96
CA ALA A 2 -13.56 -14.68 9.84
C ALA A 2 -12.06 -14.33 9.83
N SER A 3 -11.40 -14.48 8.68
CA SER A 3 -10.02 -14.04 8.52
C SER A 3 -9.98 -12.51 8.46
N GLU A 4 -9.12 -11.89 9.27
CA GLU A 4 -8.95 -10.43 9.31
C GLU A 4 -8.40 -9.92 7.98
N ARG A 5 -9.01 -8.86 7.44
CA ARG A 5 -8.63 -8.24 6.17
C ARG A 5 -8.34 -6.76 6.39
N ILE A 6 -7.16 -6.32 5.97
CA ILE A 6 -6.66 -4.97 6.16
C ILE A 6 -6.29 -4.38 4.80
N LEU A 7 -6.88 -3.23 4.46
CA LEU A 7 -6.51 -2.47 3.27
C LEU A 7 -5.70 -1.24 3.70
N LEU A 8 -4.46 -1.16 3.22
CA LEU A 8 -3.61 0.01 3.35
C LEU A 8 -3.83 0.92 2.15
N VAL A 9 -4.11 2.19 2.41
CA VAL A 9 -4.32 3.21 1.38
C VAL A 9 -3.22 4.25 1.50
N GLN A 10 -2.31 4.28 0.53
CA GLN A 10 -1.23 5.26 0.45
C GLN A 10 -1.22 5.86 -0.97
N LEU A 11 -2.02 6.89 -1.18
CA LEU A 11 -2.18 7.59 -2.46
C LEU A 11 -1.26 8.81 -2.60
N ALA A 12 -0.30 8.95 -1.68
CA ALA A 12 0.68 10.02 -1.70
C ALA A 12 1.83 9.72 -2.67
N ASP A 13 2.86 10.57 -2.66
CA ASP A 13 3.99 10.44 -3.56
C ASP A 13 4.90 9.27 -3.15
N ILE A 14 5.86 8.94 -4.03
CA ILE A 14 6.80 7.83 -3.83
C ILE A 14 7.53 7.93 -2.48
N GLY A 15 7.89 9.14 -2.04
CA GLY A 15 8.60 9.39 -0.79
C GLY A 15 7.80 8.97 0.43
N ASP A 16 6.51 9.26 0.45
CA ASP A 16 5.62 8.93 1.55
C ASP A 16 5.42 7.42 1.69
N LEU A 17 5.39 6.68 0.57
CA LEU A 17 5.30 5.22 0.61
C LEU A 17 6.59 4.58 1.16
N VAL A 18 7.75 5.13 0.82
CA VAL A 18 9.03 4.69 1.39
C VAL A 18 9.04 4.91 2.90
N LEU A 19 8.61 6.10 3.36
CA LEU A 19 8.52 6.42 4.78
C LEU A 19 7.48 5.58 5.53
N ALA A 20 6.42 5.13 4.84
CA ALA A 20 5.42 4.23 5.41
C ALA A 20 5.88 2.76 5.48
N THR A 21 6.91 2.36 4.72
CA THR A 21 7.33 0.94 4.61
C THR A 21 7.67 0.29 5.96
N PRO A 22 8.36 0.96 6.92
CA PRO A 22 8.58 0.40 8.26
C PRO A 22 7.28 0.13 9.03
N ALA A 23 6.26 0.99 8.87
CA ALA A 23 4.96 0.78 9.50
C ALA A 23 4.22 -0.44 8.89
N ILE A 24 4.34 -0.65 7.57
CA ILE A 24 3.80 -1.83 6.91
C ILE A 24 4.50 -3.10 7.43
N ALA A 25 5.82 -3.03 7.64
CA ALA A 25 6.59 -4.16 8.20
C ALA A 25 6.14 -4.51 9.62
N ALA A 26 6.00 -3.51 10.50
CA ALA A 26 5.50 -3.71 11.84
C ALA A 26 4.07 -4.28 11.86
N LEU A 27 3.21 -3.85 10.94
CA LEU A 27 1.86 -4.39 10.82
C LEU A 27 1.87 -5.87 10.42
N ARG A 28 2.70 -6.25 9.43
CA ARG A 28 2.85 -7.66 9.03
C ARG A 28 3.37 -8.53 10.17
N GLU A 29 4.31 -8.03 10.96
CA GLU A 29 4.83 -8.73 12.14
C GLU A 29 3.76 -8.89 13.23
N ALA A 30 2.98 -7.85 13.49
CA ALA A 30 1.93 -7.88 14.50
C ALA A 30 0.71 -8.73 14.09
N ARG A 31 0.43 -8.82 12.78
CA ARG A 31 -0.73 -9.51 12.20
C ARG A 31 -0.30 -10.51 11.12
N PRO A 32 0.47 -11.56 11.45
CA PRO A 32 1.06 -12.46 10.46
C PRO A 32 0.01 -13.24 9.65
N GLN A 33 -1.17 -13.47 10.23
CA GLN A 33 -2.28 -14.22 9.61
C GLN A 33 -3.30 -13.34 8.89
N ALA A 34 -3.19 -12.01 9.00
CA ALA A 34 -4.11 -11.11 8.32
C ALA A 34 -3.82 -11.05 6.82
N GLN A 35 -4.88 -10.92 6.02
CA GLN A 35 -4.77 -10.58 4.61
C GLN A 35 -4.56 -9.06 4.50
N ILE A 36 -3.37 -8.65 4.07
CA ILE A 36 -2.98 -7.24 3.94
C ILE A 36 -2.87 -6.89 2.46
N GLU A 37 -3.69 -5.96 2.00
CA GLU A 37 -3.65 -5.43 0.64
C GLU A 37 -3.18 -3.97 0.67
N LEU A 38 -2.44 -3.54 -0.36
CA LEU A 38 -1.97 -2.16 -0.51
C LEU A 38 -2.53 -1.53 -1.77
N LEU A 39 -3.30 -0.46 -1.62
CA LEU A 39 -3.64 0.47 -2.68
C LEU A 39 -2.65 1.64 -2.66
N ALA A 40 -1.86 1.77 -3.72
CA ALA A 40 -0.94 2.90 -3.88
C ALA A 40 -0.71 3.24 -5.34
N SER A 41 -0.09 4.41 -5.57
CA SER A 41 0.29 4.87 -6.90
C SER A 41 1.08 3.79 -7.66
N GLU A 42 0.72 3.51 -8.91
CA GLU A 42 1.29 2.40 -9.69
C GLU A 42 2.83 2.42 -9.72
N HIS A 43 3.41 3.60 -9.93
CA HIS A 43 4.86 3.80 -9.98
C HIS A 43 5.57 3.55 -8.63
N ALA A 44 4.85 3.62 -7.51
CA ALA A 44 5.41 3.43 -6.17
C ALA A 44 5.37 1.96 -5.71
N LEU A 45 4.44 1.16 -6.26
CA LEU A 45 4.25 -0.25 -5.87
C LEU A 45 5.51 -1.14 -5.94
N PRO A 46 6.43 -0.99 -6.92
CA PRO A 46 7.65 -1.79 -6.96
C PRO A 46 8.57 -1.58 -5.76
N LEU A 47 8.49 -0.45 -5.06
CA LEU A 47 9.34 -0.15 -3.90
C LEU A 47 8.96 -0.95 -2.66
N VAL A 48 7.70 -1.42 -2.57
CA VAL A 48 7.23 -2.18 -1.42
C VAL A 48 7.68 -3.64 -1.55
N PRO A 49 8.40 -4.22 -0.58
CA PRO A 49 8.77 -5.64 -0.65
C PRO A 49 7.54 -6.55 -0.69
N ALA A 50 7.56 -7.55 -1.58
CA ALA A 50 6.42 -8.47 -1.78
C ALA A 50 6.03 -9.26 -0.51
N ARG A 51 6.95 -9.43 0.44
CA ARG A 51 6.70 -10.12 1.71
C ARG A 51 5.82 -9.33 2.69
N LEU A 52 5.65 -8.03 2.48
CA LEU A 52 4.93 -7.18 3.45
C LEU A 52 3.42 -7.23 3.25
N VAL A 53 2.96 -7.41 2.01
CA VAL A 53 1.54 -7.37 1.63
C VAL A 53 1.22 -8.52 0.69
N ASP A 54 0.02 -9.08 0.82
CA ASP A 54 -0.42 -10.22 0.01
C ASP A 54 -0.82 -9.77 -1.41
N ARG A 55 -1.31 -8.54 -1.54
CA ARG A 55 -1.73 -7.98 -2.82
C ARG A 55 -1.42 -6.50 -2.93
N LYS A 56 -1.02 -6.10 -4.13
CA LYS A 56 -0.79 -4.70 -4.52
C LYS A 56 -1.83 -4.30 -5.55
N ILE A 57 -2.52 -3.20 -5.30
CA ILE A 57 -3.58 -2.66 -6.14
C ILE A 57 -3.05 -1.33 -6.71
N PRO A 58 -2.75 -1.27 -8.01
CA PRO A 58 -2.28 -0.03 -8.64
C PRO A 58 -3.40 0.99 -8.67
N PHE A 59 -3.08 2.21 -8.26
CA PHE A 59 -3.91 3.37 -8.44
C PHE A 59 -3.26 4.31 -9.46
N ASN A 60 -3.99 4.58 -10.53
CA ASN A 60 -3.63 5.63 -11.48
C ASN A 60 -4.49 6.84 -11.20
N ARG A 61 -3.86 7.93 -10.75
CA ARG A 61 -4.51 9.23 -10.69
C ARG A 61 -4.68 9.71 -12.14
N SER A 62 -5.77 9.32 -12.79
CA SER A 62 -6.22 9.94 -14.04
C SER A 62 -6.35 11.44 -13.79
N GLY A 63 -5.59 12.23 -14.55
CA GLY A 63 -5.30 13.64 -14.27
C GLY A 63 -6.51 14.40 -13.73
N GLY A 64 -6.35 14.97 -12.54
CA GLY A 64 -7.08 16.17 -12.18
C GLY A 64 -6.58 17.27 -13.12
N SER A 65 -7.22 17.40 -14.27
CA SER A 65 -7.20 18.65 -15.03
C SER A 65 -7.92 19.70 -14.17
N ALA A 66 -7.22 20.29 -13.21
CA ALA A 66 -7.47 21.66 -12.86
C ALA A 66 -6.80 22.50 -13.96
N SER A 67 -7.63 22.82 -14.94
CA SER A 67 -7.44 23.79 -16.02
C SER A 67 -6.71 25.07 -15.63
N GLY A 68 -5.95 25.61 -16.59
CA GLY A 68 -5.88 27.05 -16.88
C GLY A 68 -4.89 27.86 -16.06
#